data_AF-A0AAW7CYB9-F1
#
_entry.id   AF-A0AAW7CYB9-F1
#
_cell.length_a   1.000
_cell.length_b   1.000
_cell.length_c   1.000
_cell.angle_alpha   90.00
_cell.angle_beta   90.00
_cell.angle_gamma   90.00
#
_symmetry.space_group_name_H-M   'P 1'
#
loop_
_entity.id
_entity.type
_entity.pdbx_description
1 polymer ?
#
loop_
_entity_poly.entity_id
_entity_poly.type
_entity_poly.pdbx_seq_one_letter_code
_entity_poly.pdbx_strand_id
1 'polypeptide(L)'
;MLPWFRKSLSRKAEEKILPVSPGNTQEKALFIRDSDGFYLPKPADILLATPQRQNWLQQISRVVALPDNQYRALCLSPLQTLAERLQCVPASKTGKYAGEGGLLDLTLNTTAWCMRMSQKEMLPRGLPSEEQSRQFSAWNVCVFYTGLFYWLPLTAQFEGQLNSLSPWQPGISPPSEPYRFRFHEPVPDIAHFRRTTGAMMAFRLLPEKVIHWLSGTPKVLQALSDVVTGQVNGDNDLQRVLNEALAAFPAGTLPACSPVVSVPDASSSVP
;
A
#
# COMPACT_ATOMS: atom_id res chain seq x y z
N MET A 1 15.65 -16.82 5.03
CA MET A 1 15.86 -16.98 3.55
C MET A 1 14.82 -17.92 2.94
N LEU A 2 14.01 -17.44 1.99
CA LEU A 2 12.81 -18.12 1.46
C LEU A 2 13.10 -19.21 0.40
N PRO A 3 12.48 -20.41 0.46
CA PRO A 3 12.73 -21.52 -0.48
C PRO A 3 12.35 -21.28 -1.95
N TRP A 4 11.42 -20.37 -2.24
CA TRP A 4 11.03 -20.04 -3.62
C TRP A 4 12.02 -19.10 -4.33
N PHE A 5 12.99 -18.54 -3.60
CA PHE A 5 14.00 -17.61 -4.11
C PHE A 5 15.13 -18.31 -4.91
N ARG A 6 15.36 -19.61 -4.70
CA ARG A 6 16.41 -20.38 -5.43
C ARG A 6 15.97 -20.91 -6.80
N LYS A 7 14.68 -21.14 -7.02
CA LYS A 7 14.21 -21.78 -8.27
C LYS A 7 14.43 -20.93 -9.53
N SER A 8 14.66 -19.62 -9.37
CA SER A 8 14.93 -18.69 -10.48
C SER A 8 16.38 -18.78 -11.02
N LEU A 9 17.34 -19.25 -10.21
CA LEU A 9 18.77 -19.18 -10.56
C LEU A 9 19.38 -20.50 -11.06
N SER A 10 18.65 -21.62 -11.01
CA SER A 10 19.21 -22.95 -11.32
C SER A 10 18.77 -23.56 -12.66
N ARG A 11 18.10 -22.80 -13.55
CA ARG A 11 17.72 -23.25 -14.91
C ARG A 11 18.68 -22.79 -16.01
N LYS A 12 19.88 -22.33 -15.66
CA LYS A 12 20.89 -21.83 -16.61
C LYS A 12 22.10 -22.77 -16.67
N ALA A 13 21.86 -24.03 -17.05
CA ALA A 13 22.90 -24.97 -17.48
C ALA A 13 22.24 -26.20 -18.13
N GLU A 14 21.93 -26.08 -19.42
CA GLU A 14 21.92 -27.13 -20.44
C GLU A 14 21.33 -26.52 -21.72
N GLU A 15 22.14 -25.68 -22.37
CA GLU A 15 21.90 -25.21 -23.73
C GLU A 15 22.19 -26.36 -24.71
N LYS A 16 21.13 -26.94 -25.28
CA LYS A 16 21.22 -27.69 -26.53
C LYS A 16 20.56 -26.83 -27.61
N ILE A 17 21.42 -26.29 -28.48
CA ILE A 17 21.10 -25.31 -29.51
C ILE A 17 20.15 -25.93 -30.55
N LEU A 18 18.96 -25.33 -30.70
CA LEU A 18 18.06 -25.47 -31.84
C LEU A 18 17.46 -24.08 -32.16
N PRO A 19 17.14 -23.78 -33.44
CA PRO A 19 17.08 -22.42 -33.94
C PRO A 19 15.88 -21.64 -33.38
N VAL A 20 16.17 -20.39 -33.04
CA VAL A 20 15.25 -19.40 -32.46
C VAL A 20 14.20 -18.99 -33.49
N SER A 21 12.94 -19.34 -33.23
CA SER A 21 11.78 -18.63 -33.80
C SER A 21 11.44 -17.43 -32.90
N PRO A 22 11.30 -16.22 -33.45
CA PRO A 22 10.89 -15.05 -32.67
C PRO A 22 9.36 -15.12 -32.46
N GLY A 23 8.94 -15.75 -31.37
CA GLY A 23 7.53 -15.90 -31.00
C GLY A 23 7.23 -15.22 -29.67
N ASN A 24 6.50 -14.09 -29.73
CA ASN A 24 5.79 -13.41 -28.66
C ASN A 24 5.78 -14.09 -27.28
N THR A 25 6.51 -13.52 -26.32
CA THR A 25 6.15 -13.67 -24.90
C THR A 25 4.86 -12.87 -24.69
N GLN A 26 3.70 -13.47 -24.97
CA GLN A 26 2.43 -12.94 -24.49
C GLN A 26 2.50 -13.00 -22.96
N GLU A 27 2.76 -11.86 -22.31
CA GLU A 27 2.53 -11.73 -20.88
C GLU A 27 1.07 -12.11 -20.61
N LYS A 28 0.87 -13.25 -19.95
CA LYS A 28 -0.46 -13.73 -19.60
C LYS A 28 -1.11 -12.69 -18.70
N ALA A 29 -2.26 -12.18 -19.10
CA ALA A 29 -3.01 -11.19 -18.32
C ALA A 29 -3.25 -11.71 -16.89
N LEU A 30 -2.81 -10.94 -15.89
CA LEU A 30 -2.93 -11.30 -14.48
C LEU A 30 -4.40 -11.40 -14.04
N PHE A 31 -5.22 -10.50 -14.56
CA PHE A 31 -6.64 -10.43 -14.28
C PHE A 31 -7.41 -10.94 -15.50
N ILE A 32 -8.23 -11.95 -15.26
CA ILE A 32 -9.05 -12.60 -16.27
C ILE A 32 -10.50 -12.31 -15.91
N ARG A 33 -11.27 -11.91 -16.91
CA ARG A 33 -12.72 -11.74 -16.80
C ARG A 33 -13.44 -12.95 -17.38
N ASP A 34 -14.58 -13.31 -16.81
CA ASP A 34 -15.48 -14.28 -17.40
C ASP A 34 -16.29 -13.67 -18.57
N SER A 35 -17.20 -14.46 -19.14
CA SER A 35 -18.07 -14.04 -20.25
C SER A 35 -18.98 -12.87 -19.91
N ASP A 36 -19.32 -12.72 -18.62
CA ASP A 36 -20.23 -11.68 -18.12
C ASP A 36 -19.48 -10.43 -17.64
N GLY A 37 -18.15 -10.42 -17.78
CA GLY A 37 -17.28 -9.29 -17.47
C GLY A 37 -16.87 -9.20 -15.99
N PHE A 38 -17.13 -10.22 -15.17
CA PHE A 38 -16.67 -10.29 -13.79
C PHE A 38 -15.23 -10.79 -13.71
N TYR A 39 -14.43 -10.18 -12.84
CA TYR A 39 -13.09 -10.63 -12.52
C TYR A 39 -13.12 -11.82 -11.56
N LEU A 40 -12.25 -12.79 -11.79
CA LEU A 40 -12.01 -13.87 -10.83
C LEU A 40 -11.07 -13.39 -9.71
N PRO A 41 -11.45 -13.51 -8.41
CA PRO A 41 -10.57 -13.19 -7.29
C PRO A 41 -9.23 -13.92 -7.40
N LYS A 42 -8.15 -13.20 -7.09
CA LYS A 42 -6.80 -13.76 -7.05
C LYS A 42 -6.26 -13.76 -5.62
N PRO A 43 -5.55 -14.82 -5.23
CA PRO A 43 -4.84 -14.85 -3.96
C PRO A 43 -3.60 -13.95 -3.99
N ALA A 44 -3.11 -13.56 -2.81
CA ALA A 44 -2.01 -12.61 -2.65
C ALA A 44 -0.71 -13.06 -3.34
N ASP A 45 -0.41 -14.35 -3.38
CA ASP A 45 0.79 -14.90 -4.02
C ASP A 45 0.81 -14.60 -5.53
N ILE A 46 -0.35 -14.70 -6.20
CA ILE A 46 -0.52 -14.34 -7.61
C ILE A 46 -0.52 -12.82 -7.79
N LEU A 47 -1.26 -12.09 -6.96
CA LEU A 47 -1.35 -10.62 -7.03
C LEU A 47 0.01 -9.96 -6.86
N LEU A 48 0.88 -10.50 -6.02
CA LEU A 48 2.19 -9.93 -5.74
C LEU A 48 3.30 -10.49 -6.64
N ALA A 49 3.02 -11.47 -7.50
CA ALA A 49 4.05 -12.18 -8.26
C ALA A 49 4.73 -11.37 -9.37
N THR A 50 4.19 -10.22 -9.79
CA THR A 50 4.77 -9.46 -10.90
C THR A 50 6.20 -8.99 -10.55
N PRO A 51 7.13 -8.95 -11.53
CA PRO A 51 8.52 -8.59 -11.25
C PRO A 51 8.68 -7.23 -10.53
N GLN A 52 7.86 -6.26 -10.91
CA GLN A 52 7.88 -4.93 -10.30
C GLN A 52 7.39 -4.94 -8.85
N ARG A 53 6.28 -5.65 -8.54
CA ARG A 53 5.78 -5.79 -7.17
C ARG A 53 6.79 -6.51 -6.29
N GLN A 54 7.42 -7.56 -6.81
CA GLN A 54 8.51 -8.26 -6.11
C GLN A 54 9.72 -7.36 -5.83
N ASN A 55 10.06 -6.46 -6.76
CA ASN A 55 11.14 -5.49 -6.54
C ASN A 55 10.82 -4.55 -5.36
N TRP A 56 9.61 -3.98 -5.29
CA TRP A 56 9.19 -3.14 -4.16
C TRP A 56 9.15 -3.92 -2.85
N LEU A 57 8.66 -5.16 -2.85
CA LEU A 57 8.67 -6.01 -1.65
C LEU A 57 10.09 -6.26 -1.13
N GLN A 58 11.04 -6.50 -2.02
CA GLN A 58 12.45 -6.64 -1.65
C GLN A 58 13.00 -5.34 -1.05
N GLN A 59 12.71 -4.18 -1.65
CA GLN A 59 13.12 -2.88 -1.10
C GLN A 59 12.56 -2.68 0.31
N ILE A 60 11.26 -2.90 0.51
CA ILE A 60 10.59 -2.77 1.81
C ILE A 60 11.25 -3.68 2.85
N SER A 61 11.42 -4.97 2.52
CA SER A 61 11.98 -5.96 3.47
C SER A 61 13.39 -5.63 3.94
N ARG A 62 14.23 -5.02 3.08
CA ARG A 62 15.60 -4.63 3.43
C ARG A 62 15.65 -3.52 4.47
N VAL A 63 14.68 -2.60 4.45
CA VAL A 63 14.68 -1.43 5.34
C VAL A 63 14.01 -1.72 6.68
N VAL A 64 12.90 -2.45 6.68
CA VAL A 64 12.13 -2.73 7.92
C VAL A 64 13.01 -3.41 8.99
N ALA A 65 14.06 -4.13 8.59
CA ALA A 65 15.12 -4.67 9.47
C ALA A 65 14.61 -5.54 10.64
N LEU A 66 13.44 -6.18 10.46
CA LEU A 66 12.89 -7.13 11.43
C LEU A 66 13.39 -8.56 11.16
N PRO A 67 13.44 -9.42 12.20
CA PRO A 67 13.62 -10.86 12.01
C PRO A 67 12.57 -11.48 11.08
N ASP A 68 12.93 -12.51 10.31
CA ASP A 68 12.08 -13.13 9.26
C ASP A 68 10.65 -13.46 9.74
N ASN A 69 10.49 -13.96 10.97
CA ASN A 69 9.18 -14.31 11.54
C ASN A 69 8.34 -13.07 11.87
N GLN A 70 8.96 -12.04 12.45
CA GLN A 70 8.30 -10.78 12.79
C GLN A 70 7.95 -10.00 11.53
N TYR A 71 8.85 -9.92 10.55
CA TYR A 71 8.54 -9.30 9.26
C TYR A 71 7.32 -9.95 8.59
N ARG A 72 7.22 -11.29 8.62
CA ARG A 72 6.05 -11.99 8.07
C ARG A 72 4.77 -11.61 8.78
N ALA A 73 4.77 -11.66 10.11
CA ALA A 73 3.57 -11.42 10.91
C ALA A 73 3.14 -9.95 10.90
N LEU A 74 4.11 -9.03 11.00
CA LEU A 74 3.86 -7.61 11.21
C LEU A 74 3.83 -6.79 9.92
N CYS A 75 4.36 -7.27 8.80
CA CYS A 75 4.40 -6.51 7.54
C CYS A 75 3.83 -7.32 6.36
N LEU A 76 4.38 -8.50 6.07
CA LEU A 76 4.00 -9.23 4.86
C LEU A 76 2.55 -9.71 4.88
N SER A 77 2.07 -10.28 5.99
CA SER A 77 0.69 -10.77 6.10
C SER A 77 -0.37 -9.66 5.97
N PRO A 78 -0.22 -8.48 6.60
CA PRO A 78 -1.08 -7.33 6.36
C PRO A 78 -1.05 -6.84 4.92
N LEU A 79 0.14 -6.80 4.30
CA LEU A 79 0.28 -6.42 2.90
C LEU A 79 -0.42 -7.41 1.95
N GLN A 80 -0.28 -8.71 2.20
CA GLN A 80 -0.97 -9.77 1.44
C GLN A 80 -2.48 -9.63 1.57
N THR A 81 -2.97 -9.44 2.80
CA THR A 81 -4.37 -9.16 3.07
C THR A 81 -4.85 -7.92 2.30
N LEU A 82 -4.06 -6.84 2.28
CA LEU A 82 -4.41 -5.65 1.50
C LEU A 82 -4.47 -5.94 0.01
N ALA A 83 -3.51 -6.65 -0.55
CA ALA A 83 -3.51 -7.02 -1.96
C ALA A 83 -4.82 -7.74 -2.33
N GLU A 84 -5.24 -8.71 -1.52
CA GLU A 84 -6.49 -9.44 -1.73
C GLU A 84 -7.74 -8.57 -1.54
N ARG A 85 -7.70 -7.55 -0.68
CA ARG A 85 -8.79 -6.58 -0.51
C ARG A 85 -8.90 -5.58 -1.66
N LEU A 86 -7.79 -5.27 -2.33
CA LEU A 86 -7.75 -4.33 -3.46
C LEU A 86 -7.96 -5.02 -4.82
N GLN A 87 -7.50 -6.27 -4.96
CA GLN A 87 -7.54 -7.01 -6.21
C GLN A 87 -7.03 -6.18 -7.40
N CYS A 88 -7.86 -5.96 -8.41
CA CYS A 88 -7.52 -5.26 -9.65
C CYS A 88 -8.02 -3.81 -9.71
N VAL A 89 -8.46 -3.20 -8.60
CA VAL A 89 -8.96 -1.82 -8.66
C VAL A 89 -7.85 -0.85 -9.09
N PRO A 90 -8.13 0.09 -10.02
CA PRO A 90 -7.19 1.13 -10.42
C PRO A 90 -7.10 2.20 -9.34
N ALA A 91 -6.06 3.04 -9.39
CA ALA A 91 -5.97 4.19 -8.47
C ALA A 91 -6.81 5.39 -8.97
N SER A 92 -6.96 5.52 -10.29
CA SER A 92 -7.59 6.66 -10.96
C SER A 92 -8.15 6.28 -12.33
N LYS A 93 -8.93 7.17 -12.95
CA LYS A 93 -9.43 6.97 -14.32
C LYS A 93 -8.35 7.16 -15.40
N THR A 94 -7.32 7.93 -15.09
CA THR A 94 -6.25 8.33 -16.02
C THR A 94 -4.89 8.34 -15.31
N GLY A 95 -3.81 8.36 -16.10
CA GLY A 95 -2.44 8.40 -15.57
C GLY A 95 -1.84 7.02 -15.35
N LYS A 96 -0.64 6.99 -14.73
CA LYS A 96 0.21 5.80 -14.61
C LYS A 96 -0.46 4.62 -13.91
N TYR A 97 -1.35 4.89 -12.95
CA TYR A 97 -2.00 3.88 -12.11
C TYR A 97 -3.48 3.66 -12.45
N ALA A 98 -3.89 3.98 -13.69
CA ALA A 98 -5.26 3.78 -14.17
C ALA A 98 -5.55 2.34 -14.63
N GLY A 99 -4.51 1.52 -14.79
CA GLY A 99 -4.65 0.11 -15.17
C GLY A 99 -5.13 -0.79 -14.03
N GLU A 100 -5.45 -2.03 -14.38
CA GLU A 100 -5.87 -3.07 -13.44
C GLU A 100 -4.78 -3.34 -12.38
N GLY A 101 -5.16 -3.24 -11.11
CA GLY A 101 -4.25 -3.37 -9.96
C GLY A 101 -3.41 -2.12 -9.68
N GLY A 102 -3.68 -1.02 -10.38
CA GLY A 102 -2.94 0.23 -10.25
C GLY A 102 -2.95 0.82 -8.83
N LEU A 103 -4.00 0.61 -8.04
CA LEU A 103 -4.02 1.06 -6.64
C LEU A 103 -3.03 0.27 -5.78
N LEU A 104 -2.93 -1.05 -5.97
CA LEU A 104 -1.94 -1.87 -5.28
C LEU A 104 -0.51 -1.45 -5.68
N ASP A 105 -0.28 -1.19 -6.97
CA ASP A 105 1.02 -0.72 -7.45
C ASP A 105 1.42 0.64 -6.88
N LEU A 106 0.47 1.58 -6.83
CA LEU A 106 0.67 2.89 -6.21
C LEU A 106 1.03 2.73 -4.73
N THR A 107 0.27 1.93 -3.98
CA THR A 107 0.52 1.68 -2.56
C THR A 107 1.89 1.04 -2.30
N LEU A 108 2.26 0.00 -3.07
CA LEU A 108 3.56 -0.66 -2.90
C LEU A 108 4.73 0.27 -3.23
N ASN A 109 4.60 1.07 -4.28
CA ASN A 109 5.62 2.04 -4.66
C ASN A 109 5.77 3.16 -3.61
N THR A 110 4.65 3.72 -3.14
CA THR A 110 4.67 4.73 -2.06
C THR A 110 5.26 4.15 -0.78
N THR A 111 4.92 2.91 -0.42
CA THR A 111 5.48 2.23 0.76
C THR A 111 7.00 2.05 0.61
N ALA A 112 7.47 1.58 -0.55
CA ALA A 112 8.91 1.43 -0.81
C ALA A 112 9.65 2.78 -0.74
N TRP A 113 9.06 3.87 -1.24
CA TRP A 113 9.61 5.21 -1.09
C TRP A 113 9.64 5.70 0.36
N CYS A 114 8.57 5.50 1.13
CA CYS A 114 8.54 5.84 2.57
C CYS A 114 9.66 5.13 3.32
N MET A 115 9.81 3.81 3.08
CA MET A 115 10.92 3.05 3.65
C MET A 115 12.27 3.62 3.23
N ARG A 116 12.49 3.90 1.94
CA ARG A 116 13.74 4.49 1.46
C ARG A 116 14.05 5.84 2.11
N MET A 117 13.05 6.70 2.31
CA MET A 117 13.23 8.00 2.96
C MET A 117 13.56 7.87 4.44
N SER A 118 12.95 6.91 5.15
CA SER A 118 13.27 6.65 6.56
C SER A 118 14.71 6.20 6.82
N GLN A 119 15.47 5.78 5.80
CA GLN A 119 16.88 5.44 5.96
C GLN A 119 17.80 6.66 6.06
N LYS A 120 17.32 7.85 5.63
CA LYS A 120 18.15 9.06 5.61
C LYS A 120 18.37 9.64 6.99
N GLU A 121 17.43 9.40 7.91
CA GLU A 121 17.45 9.97 9.25
C GLU A 121 16.88 8.99 10.27
N MET A 122 17.42 9.01 11.49
CA MET A 122 16.88 8.21 12.58
C MET A 122 15.63 8.87 13.17
N LEU A 123 14.57 8.07 13.30
CA LEU A 123 13.31 8.49 13.93
C LEU A 123 13.23 7.95 15.37
N PRO A 124 12.60 8.68 16.30
CA PRO A 124 12.04 10.02 16.13
C PRO A 124 13.10 11.11 16.25
N ARG A 125 12.90 12.25 15.60
CA ARG A 125 13.84 13.37 15.68
C ARG A 125 13.86 13.99 17.08
N GLY A 126 14.99 14.57 17.44
CA GLY A 126 15.17 15.31 18.70
C GLY A 126 15.40 14.45 19.94
N LEU A 127 15.48 13.12 19.80
CA LEU A 127 15.91 12.23 20.90
C LEU A 127 17.41 11.89 20.79
N PRO A 128 18.07 11.56 21.91
CA PRO A 128 19.41 11.00 21.88
C PRO A 128 19.48 9.72 21.01
N SER A 129 20.62 9.49 20.36
CA SER A 129 20.82 8.36 19.44
C SER A 129 20.59 6.99 20.08
N GLU A 130 20.86 6.85 21.38
CA GLU A 130 20.58 5.63 22.14
C GLU A 130 19.08 5.32 22.18
N GLU A 131 18.25 6.31 22.50
CA GLU A 131 16.80 6.14 22.60
C GLU A 131 16.15 5.96 21.22
N GLN A 132 16.67 6.67 20.20
CA GLN A 132 16.26 6.44 18.81
C GLN A 132 16.54 4.98 18.38
N SER A 133 17.72 4.44 18.73
CA SER A 133 18.09 3.07 18.40
C SER A 133 17.17 2.03 19.05
N ARG A 134 16.73 2.29 20.29
CA ARG A 134 15.78 1.41 21.03
C ARG A 134 14.42 1.33 20.35
N GLN A 135 13.94 2.44 19.78
CA GLN A 135 12.62 2.53 19.16
C GLN A 135 12.64 2.35 17.63
N PHE A 136 13.82 2.19 17.04
CA PHE A 136 14.02 2.16 15.58
C PHE A 136 13.08 1.19 14.86
N SER A 137 12.94 -0.03 15.38
CA SER A 137 12.07 -1.05 14.78
C SER A 137 10.60 -0.61 14.79
N ALA A 138 10.13 0.01 15.88
CA ALA A 138 8.75 0.47 16.01
C ALA A 138 8.46 1.60 15.01
N TRP A 139 9.38 2.55 14.87
CA TRP A 139 9.28 3.63 13.88
C TRP A 139 9.29 3.11 12.45
N ASN A 140 10.17 2.17 12.10
CA ASN A 140 10.18 1.59 10.74
C ASN A 140 8.91 0.83 10.39
N VAL A 141 8.33 0.10 11.35
CA VAL A 141 7.04 -0.57 11.15
C VAL A 141 5.94 0.48 10.95
N CYS A 142 5.93 1.57 11.70
CA CYS A 142 4.95 2.64 11.50
C CYS A 142 5.15 3.37 10.16
N VAL A 143 6.39 3.62 9.71
CA VAL A 143 6.66 4.16 8.36
C VAL A 143 6.11 3.23 7.27
N PHE A 144 6.29 1.92 7.43
CA PHE A 144 5.71 0.93 6.53
C PHE A 144 4.17 1.06 6.49
N TYR A 145 3.51 1.13 7.64
CA TYR A 145 2.06 1.29 7.71
C TYR A 145 1.56 2.63 7.17
N THR A 146 2.30 3.71 7.39
CA THR A 146 2.00 5.02 6.81
C THR A 146 1.91 4.94 5.28
N GLY A 147 2.92 4.34 4.62
CA GLY A 147 2.89 4.16 3.17
C GLY A 147 1.79 3.19 2.71
N LEU A 148 1.57 2.11 3.47
CA LEU A 148 0.60 1.06 3.14
C LEU A 148 -0.84 1.58 3.18
N PHE A 149 -1.15 2.47 4.13
CA PHE A 149 -2.51 2.95 4.38
C PHE A 149 -2.87 4.23 3.62
N TYR A 150 -1.88 5.02 3.22
CA TYR A 150 -2.10 6.36 2.67
C TYR A 150 -3.14 6.43 1.55
N TRP A 151 -3.13 5.46 0.63
CA TRP A 151 -4.03 5.45 -0.52
C TRP A 151 -5.33 4.65 -0.32
N LEU A 152 -5.56 4.05 0.85
CA LEU A 152 -6.82 3.37 1.17
C LEU A 152 -8.08 4.24 0.94
N PRO A 153 -8.09 5.54 1.28
CA PRO A 153 -9.23 6.41 1.00
C PRO A 153 -9.68 6.45 -0.47
N LEU A 154 -8.79 6.16 -1.44
CA LEU A 154 -9.17 6.11 -2.85
C LEU A 154 -10.13 4.96 -3.17
N THR A 155 -10.23 3.94 -2.33
CA THR A 155 -11.19 2.85 -2.52
C THR A 155 -12.64 3.32 -2.42
N ALA A 156 -12.90 4.41 -1.68
CA ALA A 156 -14.21 5.03 -1.51
C ALA A 156 -14.68 5.84 -2.73
N GLN A 157 -14.07 5.62 -3.91
CA GLN A 157 -14.58 6.08 -5.20
C GLN A 157 -15.21 4.92 -6.01
N PHE A 158 -15.17 3.70 -5.47
CA PHE A 158 -15.64 2.49 -6.14
C PHE A 158 -16.85 1.90 -5.43
N GLU A 159 -17.80 1.46 -6.24
CA GLU A 159 -18.83 0.53 -5.83
C GLU A 159 -18.52 -0.81 -6.49
N GLY A 160 -18.31 -1.84 -5.67
CA GLY A 160 -18.14 -3.21 -6.13
C GLY A 160 -19.42 -4.01 -5.99
N GLN A 161 -19.57 -5.01 -6.85
CA GLN A 161 -20.66 -5.96 -6.82
C GLN A 161 -20.10 -7.36 -7.07
N LEU A 162 -20.53 -8.32 -6.26
CA LEU A 162 -20.23 -9.73 -6.45
C LEU A 162 -21.19 -10.36 -7.46
N ASN A 163 -20.89 -11.56 -7.96
CA ASN A 163 -21.76 -12.28 -8.87
C ASN A 163 -23.15 -12.58 -8.26
N SER A 164 -23.23 -12.76 -6.93
CA SER A 164 -24.51 -12.87 -6.20
C SER A 164 -25.32 -11.57 -6.13
N LEU A 165 -24.86 -10.50 -6.77
CA LEU A 165 -25.40 -9.13 -6.70
C LEU A 165 -25.20 -8.42 -5.34
N SER A 166 -24.58 -9.09 -4.38
CA SER A 166 -24.22 -8.51 -3.08
C SER A 166 -23.17 -7.39 -3.24
N PRO A 167 -23.20 -6.34 -2.39
CA PRO A 167 -22.20 -5.28 -2.44
C PRO A 167 -20.82 -5.80 -2.02
N TRP A 168 -19.78 -5.31 -2.70
CA TRP A 168 -18.38 -5.50 -2.31
C TRP A 168 -17.70 -4.15 -2.21
N GLN A 169 -17.16 -3.82 -1.04
CA GLN A 169 -16.38 -2.60 -0.86
C GLN A 169 -14.88 -2.91 -0.96
N PRO A 170 -14.18 -2.45 -2.02
CA PRO A 170 -12.74 -2.62 -2.12
C PRO A 170 -12.03 -2.06 -0.88
N GLY A 171 -11.01 -2.75 -0.38
CA GLY A 171 -10.25 -2.32 0.81
C GLY A 171 -10.80 -2.80 2.16
N ILE A 172 -12.07 -3.21 2.26
CA ILE A 172 -12.65 -3.76 3.52
C ILE A 172 -12.35 -5.25 3.65
N SER A 173 -12.68 -6.03 2.61
CA SER A 173 -12.57 -7.49 2.58
C SER A 173 -12.28 -7.97 1.15
N PRO A 174 -11.58 -9.10 0.99
CA PRO A 174 -11.43 -9.69 -0.34
C PRO A 174 -12.79 -10.16 -0.87
N PRO A 175 -13.02 -10.10 -2.20
CA PRO A 175 -14.22 -10.67 -2.79
C PRO A 175 -14.18 -12.20 -2.69
N SER A 176 -15.27 -12.80 -2.25
CA SER A 176 -15.39 -14.26 -2.06
C SER A 176 -15.77 -15.02 -3.34
N GLU A 177 -16.20 -14.31 -4.37
CA GLU A 177 -16.69 -14.84 -5.64
C GLU A 177 -16.36 -13.85 -6.78
N PRO A 178 -16.61 -14.20 -8.06
CA PRO A 178 -16.38 -13.27 -9.17
C PRO A 178 -17.01 -11.90 -8.92
N TYR A 179 -16.26 -10.85 -9.19
CA TYR A 179 -16.62 -9.48 -8.80
C TYR A 179 -16.44 -8.51 -9.96
N ARG A 180 -17.20 -7.42 -9.92
CA ARG A 180 -17.02 -6.25 -10.78
C ARG A 180 -17.06 -5.00 -9.94
N PHE A 181 -16.58 -3.90 -10.49
CA PHE A 181 -16.63 -2.61 -9.82
C PHE A 181 -16.77 -1.50 -10.86
N ARG A 182 -17.26 -0.35 -10.40
CA ARG A 182 -17.35 0.87 -11.19
C ARG A 182 -16.93 2.05 -10.33
N PHE A 183 -16.49 3.13 -10.98
CA PHE A 183 -16.41 4.42 -10.32
C PHE A 183 -17.84 4.90 -10.04
N HIS A 184 -18.15 5.27 -8.79
CA HIS A 184 -19.45 5.85 -8.46
C HIS A 184 -19.43 7.38 -8.59
N GLU A 185 -20.64 7.97 -8.62
CA GLU A 185 -20.83 9.42 -8.68
C GLU A 185 -20.39 10.08 -7.37
N PRO A 186 -19.96 11.36 -7.39
CA PRO A 186 -19.52 12.07 -6.19
C PRO A 186 -20.60 12.04 -5.09
N VAL A 187 -20.23 11.58 -3.90
CA VAL A 187 -21.09 11.63 -2.70
C VAL A 187 -20.93 13.01 -2.06
N PRO A 188 -21.98 13.59 -1.44
CA PRO A 188 -21.84 14.78 -0.60
C PRO A 188 -20.72 14.58 0.45
N ASP A 189 -19.83 15.57 0.56
CA ASP A 189 -18.64 15.51 1.43
C ASP A 189 -17.77 14.25 1.22
N ILE A 190 -17.44 13.97 -0.05
CA ILE A 190 -16.55 12.87 -0.43
C ILE A 190 -15.19 12.92 0.29
N ALA A 191 -14.70 14.10 0.68
CA ALA A 191 -13.45 14.25 1.39
C ALA A 191 -13.53 13.66 2.80
N HIS A 192 -14.58 13.99 3.57
CA HIS A 192 -14.81 13.38 4.87
C HIS A 192 -15.06 11.87 4.76
N PHE A 193 -15.90 11.44 3.81
CA PHE A 193 -16.21 10.02 3.61
C PHE A 193 -14.97 9.18 3.29
N ARG A 194 -14.10 9.69 2.41
CA ARG A 194 -12.81 9.06 2.08
C ARG A 194 -11.92 8.92 3.32
N ARG A 195 -11.79 9.99 4.11
CA ARG A 195 -10.97 10.02 5.32
C ARG A 195 -11.45 8.97 6.33
N THR A 196 -12.74 8.98 6.68
CA THR A 196 -13.29 8.08 7.70
C THR A 196 -13.28 6.62 7.27
N THR A 197 -13.63 6.36 6.00
CA THR A 197 -13.60 5.00 5.43
C THR A 197 -12.18 4.45 5.35
N GLY A 198 -11.23 5.28 4.91
CA GLY A 198 -9.82 4.89 4.85
C GLY A 198 -9.23 4.61 6.24
N ALA A 199 -9.55 5.42 7.24
CA ALA A 199 -9.15 5.18 8.62
C ALA A 199 -9.73 3.85 9.15
N MET A 200 -11.02 3.59 8.91
CA MET A 200 -11.66 2.32 9.29
C MET A 200 -10.96 1.11 8.63
N MET A 201 -10.60 1.20 7.34
CA MET A 201 -9.86 0.14 6.63
C MET A 201 -8.47 -0.09 7.23
N ALA A 202 -7.74 0.99 7.53
CA ALA A 202 -6.42 0.94 8.13
C ALA A 202 -6.45 0.24 9.49
N PHE A 203 -7.37 0.63 10.38
CA PHE A 203 -7.52 -0.02 11.70
C PHE A 203 -7.94 -1.49 11.58
N ARG A 204 -8.76 -1.86 10.58
CA ARG A 204 -9.12 -3.27 10.31
C ARG A 204 -7.99 -4.09 9.68
N LEU A 205 -6.96 -3.43 9.15
CA LEU A 205 -5.80 -4.08 8.53
C LEU A 205 -4.61 -4.17 9.49
N LEU A 206 -4.52 -3.27 10.47
CA LEU A 206 -3.47 -3.25 11.48
C LEU A 206 -3.63 -4.45 12.43
N PRO A 207 -2.65 -5.37 12.52
CA PRO A 207 -2.73 -6.51 13.42
C PRO A 207 -2.78 -6.08 14.88
N GLU A 208 -3.60 -6.76 15.68
CA GLU A 208 -3.66 -6.54 17.14
C GLU A 208 -2.28 -6.64 17.80
N LYS A 209 -1.45 -7.60 17.35
CA LYS A 209 -0.06 -7.76 17.83
C LYS A 209 0.80 -6.52 17.57
N VAL A 210 0.58 -5.82 16.46
CA VAL A 210 1.27 -4.55 16.18
C VAL A 210 0.79 -3.48 17.16
N ILE A 211 -0.52 -3.35 17.37
CA ILE A 211 -1.08 -2.36 18.30
C ILE A 211 -0.54 -2.58 19.72
N HIS A 212 -0.59 -3.81 20.22
CA HIS A 212 -0.06 -4.18 21.54
C HIS A 212 1.46 -3.96 21.64
N TRP A 213 2.21 -4.20 20.56
CA TRP A 213 3.65 -3.94 20.58
C TRP A 213 3.96 -2.44 20.57
N LEU A 214 3.23 -1.65 19.77
CA LEU A 214 3.38 -0.20 19.69
C LEU A 214 2.89 0.53 20.95
N SER A 215 2.03 -0.06 21.79
CA SER A 215 1.63 0.56 23.05
C SER A 215 2.79 0.73 24.04
N GLY A 216 3.88 -0.02 23.87
CA GLY A 216 5.14 0.22 24.59
C GLY A 216 5.89 1.49 24.13
N THR A 217 5.46 2.12 23.04
CA THR A 217 6.02 3.36 22.51
C THR A 217 4.90 4.34 22.14
N PRO A 218 4.24 4.99 23.12
CA PRO A 218 3.03 5.79 22.87
C PRO A 218 3.19 6.88 21.81
N LYS A 219 4.38 7.50 21.71
CA LYS A 219 4.67 8.55 20.73
C LYS A 219 4.52 8.07 19.28
N VAL A 220 5.01 6.86 18.95
CA VAL A 220 4.91 6.35 17.59
C VAL A 220 3.49 5.89 17.25
N LEU A 221 2.78 5.33 18.25
CA LEU A 221 1.38 4.94 18.08
C LEU A 221 0.49 6.15 17.84
N GLN A 222 0.72 7.25 18.57
CA GLN A 222 0.04 8.53 18.33
C GLN A 222 0.36 9.05 16.92
N ALA A 223 1.64 9.07 16.54
CA ALA A 223 2.04 9.55 15.23
C ALA A 223 1.38 8.76 14.08
N LEU A 224 1.28 7.43 14.22
CA LEU A 224 0.59 6.59 13.23
C LEU A 224 -0.92 6.88 13.20
N SER A 225 -1.54 7.01 14.38
CA SER A 225 -2.97 7.32 14.50
C SER A 225 -3.31 8.64 13.84
N ASP A 226 -2.52 9.69 14.09
CA ASP A 226 -2.69 11.03 13.49
C ASP A 226 -2.67 10.98 11.96
N VAL A 227 -1.72 10.25 11.39
CA VAL A 227 -1.61 10.07 9.93
C VAL A 227 -2.81 9.32 9.38
N VAL A 228 -3.25 8.23 10.04
CA VAL A 228 -4.40 7.42 9.61
C VAL A 228 -5.71 8.19 9.69
N THR A 229 -5.90 9.00 10.73
CA THR A 229 -7.12 9.81 10.91
C THR A 229 -7.06 11.15 10.18
N GLY A 230 -5.92 11.52 9.61
CA GLY A 230 -5.71 12.81 8.94
C GLY A 230 -5.67 14.00 9.89
N GLN A 231 -5.29 13.78 11.16
CA GLN A 231 -5.11 14.80 12.21
C GLN A 231 -3.61 15.13 12.35
N VAL A 232 -2.96 15.49 11.23
CA VAL A 232 -1.50 15.66 11.21
C VAL A 232 -1.11 17.09 11.55
N ASN A 233 -0.40 17.24 12.66
CA ASN A 233 0.30 18.47 13.01
C ASN A 233 1.68 18.52 12.31
N GLY A 234 2.25 19.72 12.14
CA GLY A 234 3.52 19.93 11.42
C GLY A 234 4.73 19.14 11.97
N ASP A 235 4.67 18.70 13.23
CA ASP A 235 5.76 17.98 13.91
C ASP A 235 5.70 16.45 13.75
N ASN A 236 4.71 15.90 13.03
CA ASN A 236 4.59 14.45 12.86
C ASN A 236 5.67 13.91 11.92
N ASP A 237 6.62 13.15 12.49
CA ASP A 237 7.74 12.58 11.76
C ASP A 237 7.33 11.61 10.64
N LEU A 238 6.25 10.84 10.81
CA LEU A 238 5.73 9.93 9.78
C LEU A 238 5.12 10.70 8.61
N GLN A 239 4.36 11.77 8.89
CA GLN A 239 3.80 12.65 7.86
C GLN A 239 4.91 13.31 7.04
N ARG A 240 6.00 13.71 7.69
CA ARG A 240 7.15 14.29 6.98
C ARG A 240 7.80 13.27 6.04
N VAL A 241 8.07 12.05 6.50
CA VAL A 241 8.63 10.97 5.66
C VAL A 241 7.72 10.69 4.48
N LEU A 242 6.41 10.66 4.70
CA LEU A 242 5.42 10.50 3.66
C LEU A 242 5.45 11.66 2.64
N ASN A 243 5.51 12.91 3.10
CA ASN A 243 5.60 14.07 2.21
C ASN A 243 6.87 14.02 1.34
N GLU A 244 8.01 13.65 1.92
CA GLU A 244 9.26 13.49 1.18
C GLU A 244 9.18 12.34 0.16
N ALA A 245 8.55 11.22 0.54
CA ALA A 245 8.30 10.11 -0.35
C ALA A 245 7.40 10.50 -1.53
N LEU A 246 6.35 11.28 -1.30
CA LEU A 246 5.45 11.77 -2.33
C LEU A 246 6.13 12.78 -3.26
N ALA A 247 6.97 13.66 -2.72
CA ALA A 247 7.75 14.62 -3.50
C ALA A 247 8.79 13.96 -4.43
N ALA A 248 9.19 12.72 -4.14
CA ALA A 248 10.10 11.96 -5.00
C ALA A 248 9.42 11.36 -6.25
N PHE A 249 8.09 11.38 -6.35
CA PHE A 249 7.39 10.94 -7.56
C PHE A 249 7.54 11.97 -8.68
N PRO A 250 7.73 11.53 -9.95
CA PRO A 250 7.74 12.46 -11.07
C PRO A 250 6.42 13.23 -11.19
N ALA A 251 6.49 14.49 -11.59
CA ALA A 251 5.31 15.35 -11.77
C ALA A 251 4.24 14.67 -12.64
N GLY A 252 2.97 14.78 -12.22
CA GLY A 252 1.83 14.19 -12.92
C GLY A 252 1.66 12.66 -12.74
N THR A 253 2.52 11.99 -11.95
CA THR A 253 2.40 10.54 -11.72
C THR A 253 1.31 10.17 -10.71
N LEU A 254 1.12 11.00 -9.69
CA LEU A 254 0.19 10.74 -8.60
C LEU A 254 -1.25 11.11 -9.00
N PRO A 255 -2.27 10.39 -8.52
CA PRO A 255 -3.66 10.77 -8.73
C PRO A 255 -3.95 12.18 -8.21
N ALA A 256 -4.79 12.94 -8.92
CA ALA A 256 -5.16 14.31 -8.53
C ALA A 256 -5.91 14.38 -7.19
N CYS A 257 -6.55 13.29 -6.77
CA CYS A 257 -7.19 13.19 -5.46
C CYS A 257 -6.15 12.83 -4.40
N SER A 258 -5.54 13.82 -3.76
CA SER A 258 -4.82 13.59 -2.51
C SER A 258 -5.83 13.22 -1.40
N PRO A 259 -5.58 12.16 -0.61
CA PRO A 259 -6.46 11.74 0.49
C PRO A 259 -6.40 12.69 1.69
N VAL A 260 -5.38 13.56 1.77
CA VAL A 260 -5.20 14.55 2.83
C VAL A 260 -5.64 15.91 2.31
N VAL A 261 -6.72 16.41 2.91
CA VAL A 261 -7.23 17.77 2.73
C VAL A 261 -6.11 18.76 3.10
N SER A 262 -5.84 19.70 2.19
CA SER A 262 -5.03 20.88 2.46
C SER A 262 -5.50 21.55 3.75
N VAL A 263 -4.55 21.88 4.64
CA VAL A 263 -4.82 22.75 5.80
C VAL A 263 -5.54 24.00 5.28
N PRO A 264 -6.65 24.45 5.90
CA PRO A 264 -7.24 25.72 5.53
C PRO A 264 -6.20 26.81 5.78
N ASP A 265 -5.93 27.64 4.76
CA ASP A 265 -5.10 28.83 4.89
C ASP A 265 -5.62 29.66 6.07
N ALA A 266 -4.86 29.67 7.17
CA ALA A 266 -5.09 30.58 8.28
C ALA A 266 -4.59 31.97 7.86
N SER A 267 -5.27 32.58 6.89
CA SER A 267 -4.97 33.93 6.42
C SER A 267 -6.22 34.64 5.89
N SER A 268 -7.35 34.54 6.61
CA SER A 268 -8.38 35.58 6.54
C SER A 268 -9.36 35.50 7.72
N SER A 269 -9.02 36.15 8.82
CA SER A 269 -10.03 36.73 9.72
C SER A 269 -9.34 37.56 10.81
N VAL A 270 -9.13 38.83 10.52
CA VAL A 270 -9.13 39.88 11.54
C VAL A 270 -10.20 40.87 11.09
N PRO A 271 -11.29 41.05 11.85
CA PRO A 271 -12.10 42.26 11.76
C PRO A 271 -11.42 43.43 12.47
#